data_AF-A0A382WKC2-F1
#
_entry.id   AF-A0A382WKC2-F1
#
_cell.length_a   1.000
_cell.length_b   1.000
_cell.length_c   1.000
_cell.angle_alpha   90.00
_cell.angle_beta   90.00
_cell.angle_gamma   90.00
#
_symmetry.space_group_name_H-M   'P 1'
#
loop_
_entity.id
_entity.type
_entity.pdbx_description
1 polymer ?
#
loop_
_entity_poly.entity_id
_entity_poly.type
_entity_poly.pdbx_seq_one_letter_code
_entity_poly.pdbx_strand_id
1 'polypeptide(L)'
;MATALLCSVMMLAAGPSQQTVDANAEREVIFLILVDALRPDHVGAYGYERPTTPKLDALAGESTRYTRAYVNAPWTRPSTASFLTGLNASRHKTETAKTKLPGSVTTLAERLGKAGWTTAGFVANGNGGSLARLQKGFDVFRDPTNTYTKKKRGKTYNNLPTGEFLVSRTLEWIDQNDAKKLFVFMFLVDPHDPYGAPKRLEKQFLGDYKGKLRRMPL
;
A
#
# COMPACT_ATOMS: atom_id res chain seq x y z
N MET A 1 -33.02 -2.57 -75.98
CA MET A 1 -33.22 -3.52 -74.86
C MET A 1 -32.22 -3.17 -73.78
N ALA A 2 -32.69 -2.54 -72.71
CA ALA A 2 -31.88 -2.13 -71.56
C ALA A 2 -31.95 -3.23 -70.50
N THR A 3 -30.79 -3.70 -70.02
CA THR A 3 -30.71 -4.67 -68.92
C THR A 3 -29.87 -4.04 -67.82
N ALA A 4 -30.56 -3.57 -66.78
CA ALA A 4 -29.97 -2.99 -65.59
C ALA A 4 -29.36 -4.08 -64.71
N LEU A 5 -28.10 -3.92 -64.33
CA LEU A 5 -27.41 -4.76 -63.35
C LEU A 5 -27.65 -4.17 -61.96
N LEU A 6 -28.41 -4.87 -61.12
CA LEU A 6 -28.73 -4.45 -59.75
C LEU A 6 -27.55 -4.76 -58.82
N CYS A 7 -26.92 -3.74 -58.25
CA CYS A 7 -25.96 -3.87 -57.16
C CYS A 7 -26.69 -4.29 -55.88
N SER A 8 -26.43 -5.49 -55.36
CA SER A 8 -26.86 -5.90 -54.03
C SER A 8 -25.82 -5.45 -52.99
N VAL A 9 -26.11 -4.35 -52.28
CA VAL A 9 -25.38 -3.96 -51.08
C VAL A 9 -25.91 -4.81 -49.91
N MET A 10 -25.13 -5.81 -49.47
CA MET A 10 -25.36 -6.46 -48.18
C MET A 10 -24.92 -5.51 -47.06
N MET A 11 -25.89 -4.86 -46.41
CA MET A 11 -25.63 -4.22 -45.12
C MET A 11 -25.56 -5.31 -44.04
N LEU A 12 -24.35 -5.66 -43.58
CA LEU A 12 -24.17 -6.35 -42.31
C LEU A 12 -24.51 -5.35 -41.19
N ALA A 13 -25.72 -5.45 -40.64
CA ALA A 13 -26.03 -4.81 -39.38
C ALA A 13 -25.28 -5.57 -38.27
N ALA A 14 -24.12 -5.04 -37.86
CA ALA A 14 -23.47 -5.45 -36.62
C ALA A 14 -24.37 -5.01 -35.45
N GLY A 15 -25.18 -5.93 -34.94
CA GLY A 15 -25.91 -5.72 -33.70
C GLY A 15 -24.94 -5.41 -32.56
N PRO A 16 -25.33 -4.59 -31.57
CA PRO A 16 -24.46 -4.28 -30.44
C PRO A 16 -24.07 -5.59 -29.77
N SER A 17 -22.78 -5.90 -29.73
CA SER A 17 -22.28 -7.01 -28.95
C SER A 17 -22.63 -6.72 -27.49
N GLN A 18 -23.64 -7.39 -26.96
CA GLN A 18 -23.82 -7.48 -25.53
C GLN A 18 -22.57 -8.19 -25.00
N GLN A 19 -21.63 -7.40 -24.47
CA GLN A 19 -20.59 -7.93 -23.60
C GLN A 19 -21.32 -8.59 -22.44
N THR A 20 -21.40 -9.91 -22.51
CA THR A 20 -21.77 -10.74 -21.38
C THR A 20 -20.72 -10.49 -20.32
N VAL A 21 -21.07 -9.70 -19.30
CA VAL A 21 -20.26 -9.56 -18.09
C VAL A 21 -20.16 -10.94 -17.48
N ASP A 22 -19.01 -11.59 -17.65
CA ASP A 22 -18.72 -12.86 -17.02
C ASP A 22 -18.82 -12.67 -15.50
N ALA A 23 -19.84 -13.30 -14.91
CA ALA A 23 -20.05 -13.35 -13.47
C ALA A 23 -18.88 -14.03 -12.73
N ASN A 24 -17.93 -14.62 -13.47
CA ASN A 24 -16.76 -15.33 -12.97
C ASN A 24 -15.42 -14.65 -13.32
N ALA A 25 -15.43 -13.40 -13.80
CA ALA A 25 -14.17 -12.67 -14.03
C ALA A 25 -13.45 -12.47 -12.70
N GLU A 26 -12.32 -13.17 -12.52
CA GLU A 26 -11.46 -13.06 -11.35
C GLU A 26 -11.04 -11.61 -11.12
N ARG A 27 -11.03 -11.21 -9.85
CA ARG A 27 -10.69 -9.86 -9.44
C ARG A 27 -9.18 -9.65 -9.55
N GLU A 28 -8.74 -8.66 -10.30
CA GLU A 28 -7.34 -8.24 -10.32
C GLU A 28 -7.04 -7.36 -9.11
N VAL A 29 -6.05 -7.73 -8.30
CA VAL A 29 -5.64 -6.94 -7.11
C VAL A 29 -4.14 -6.72 -7.10
N ILE A 30 -3.72 -5.46 -7.02
CA ILE A 30 -2.32 -5.07 -6.80
C ILE A 30 -2.19 -4.56 -5.37
N PHE A 31 -1.32 -5.21 -4.60
CA PHE A 31 -0.91 -4.72 -3.27
C PHE A 31 0.45 -4.04 -3.36
N LEU A 32 0.52 -2.78 -2.89
CA LEU A 32 1.78 -2.11 -2.56
C LEU A 32 1.87 -1.98 -1.04
N ILE A 33 2.65 -2.85 -0.41
CA ILE A 33 2.83 -2.87 1.05
C ILE A 33 4.20 -2.30 1.39
N LEU A 34 4.22 -1.22 2.15
CA LEU A 34 5.43 -0.63 2.74
C LEU A 34 5.41 -0.83 4.26
N VAL A 35 6.57 -1.17 4.82
CA VAL A 35 6.75 -1.31 6.27
C VAL A 35 7.79 -0.28 6.72
N ASP A 36 7.37 0.67 7.54
CA ASP A 36 8.24 1.75 8.01
C ASP A 36 9.36 1.22 8.92
N ALA A 37 10.57 1.74 8.71
CA ALA A 37 11.80 1.37 9.41
C ALA A 37 12.17 -0.15 9.41
N LEU A 38 11.57 -0.97 8.55
CA LEU A 38 11.93 -2.39 8.44
C LEU A 38 13.33 -2.54 7.83
N ARG A 39 14.24 -3.18 8.56
CA ARG A 39 15.57 -3.53 8.06
C ARG A 39 15.55 -4.89 7.36
N PRO A 40 16.22 -5.05 6.21
CA PRO A 40 16.24 -6.32 5.50
C PRO A 40 16.95 -7.43 6.31
N ASP A 41 17.98 -7.10 7.08
CA ASP A 41 18.70 -8.05 7.93
C ASP A 41 17.92 -8.51 9.18
N HIS A 42 16.65 -8.11 9.31
CA HIS A 42 15.69 -8.58 10.33
C HIS A 42 14.54 -9.41 9.72
N VAL A 43 14.67 -9.78 8.44
CA VAL A 43 13.73 -10.59 7.68
C VAL A 43 14.39 -11.94 7.35
N GLY A 44 13.70 -13.04 7.68
CA GLY A 44 14.22 -14.41 7.53
C GLY A 44 14.64 -14.73 6.10
N ALA A 45 13.85 -14.33 5.11
CA ALA A 45 14.20 -14.49 3.69
C ALA A 45 15.55 -13.86 3.33
N TYR A 46 15.99 -12.82 4.04
CA TYR A 46 17.27 -12.13 3.83
C TYR A 46 18.39 -12.58 4.79
N GLY A 47 18.19 -13.69 5.51
CA GLY A 47 19.21 -14.34 6.34
C GLY A 47 19.10 -14.07 7.84
N TYR A 48 18.00 -13.47 8.32
CA TYR A 48 17.81 -13.31 9.76
C TYR A 48 17.46 -14.62 10.45
N GLU A 49 18.17 -14.96 11.52
CA GLU A 49 18.09 -16.28 12.15
C GLU A 49 16.82 -16.51 12.98
N ARG A 50 16.16 -15.43 13.43
CA ARG A 50 14.98 -15.53 14.29
C ARG A 50 13.71 -15.57 13.43
N PRO A 51 12.68 -16.34 13.82
CA PRO A 51 11.45 -16.49 13.04
C PRO A 51 10.51 -15.28 13.20
N THR A 52 10.96 -14.09 12.79
CA THR A 52 10.20 -12.84 12.85
C THR A 52 9.23 -12.66 11.68
N THR A 53 9.52 -13.30 10.54
CA THR A 53 8.78 -13.07 9.29
C THR A 53 8.32 -14.34 8.56
N PRO A 54 7.89 -15.42 9.23
CA PRO A 54 7.67 -16.72 8.57
C PRO A 54 6.67 -16.69 7.40
N LYS A 55 5.67 -15.80 7.45
CA LYS A 55 4.70 -15.62 6.35
C LYS A 55 5.27 -14.87 5.15
N LEU A 56 6.11 -13.87 5.39
CA LEU A 56 6.84 -13.17 4.33
C LEU A 56 7.94 -14.06 3.74
N ASP A 57 8.55 -14.92 4.55
CA ASP A 57 9.56 -15.88 4.10
C ASP A 57 8.93 -16.94 3.18
N ALA A 58 7.73 -17.44 3.51
CA ALA A 58 6.96 -18.32 2.65
C ALA A 58 6.61 -17.64 1.31
N LEU A 59 6.06 -16.41 1.36
CA LEU A 59 5.76 -15.63 0.16
C LEU A 59 7.00 -15.39 -0.70
N ALA A 60 8.15 -15.12 -0.08
CA ALA A 60 9.41 -14.92 -0.79
C ALA A 60 9.90 -16.19 -1.49
N GLY A 61 9.54 -17.39 -1.01
CA GLY A 61 9.86 -18.67 -1.62
C GLY A 61 9.10 -18.95 -2.93
N GLU A 62 7.94 -18.31 -3.11
CA GLU A 62 7.10 -18.41 -4.31
C GLU A 62 7.12 -17.14 -5.18
N SER A 63 7.96 -16.16 -4.82
CA SER A 63 8.02 -14.85 -5.47
C SER A 63 9.40 -14.52 -6.03
N THR A 64 9.46 -13.47 -6.86
CA THR A 64 10.74 -12.84 -7.19
C THR A 64 11.21 -11.97 -6.02
N ARG A 65 12.42 -12.22 -5.52
CA ARG A 65 13.03 -11.48 -4.42
C ARG A 65 14.26 -10.70 -4.88
N TYR A 66 14.33 -9.43 -4.51
CA TYR A 66 15.44 -8.54 -4.86
C TYR A 66 16.42 -8.40 -3.68
N THR A 67 17.68 -8.79 -3.85
CA THR A 67 18.72 -8.66 -2.81
C THR A 67 19.45 -7.30 -2.83
N ARG A 68 19.22 -6.50 -3.88
CA ARG A 68 19.84 -5.19 -4.10
C ARG A 68 18.78 -4.13 -4.45
N ALA A 69 17.88 -3.86 -3.49
CA ALA A 69 16.88 -2.81 -3.59
C ALA A 69 17.25 -1.63 -2.69
N TYR A 70 17.30 -0.42 -3.25
CA TYR A 70 17.69 0.79 -2.52
C TYR A 70 16.54 1.81 -2.54
N VAL A 71 16.28 2.42 -1.37
CA VAL A 71 15.34 3.52 -1.26
C VAL A 71 15.92 4.80 -1.85
N ASN A 72 15.06 5.68 -2.35
CA ASN A 72 15.51 6.95 -2.93
C ASN A 72 15.88 8.02 -1.89
N ALA A 73 15.43 7.85 -0.65
CA ALA A 73 15.71 8.74 0.45
C ALA A 73 15.73 7.96 1.79
N PRO A 74 16.51 8.40 2.78
CA PRO A 74 16.76 7.64 4.01
C PRO A 74 15.66 7.81 5.09
N TRP A 75 14.60 8.57 4.82
CA TRP A 75 13.53 8.78 5.80
C TRP A 75 12.15 8.72 5.14
N THR A 76 11.14 8.42 5.98
CA THR A 76 9.79 8.01 5.60
C THR A 76 9.18 8.83 4.46
N ARG A 77 9.10 10.15 4.63
CA ARG A 77 8.29 11.01 3.75
C ARG A 77 8.77 11.02 2.29
N PRO A 78 10.01 11.40 1.97
CA PRO A 78 10.45 11.39 0.59
C PRO A 78 10.57 9.97 0.03
N SER A 79 10.91 8.97 0.85
CA SER A 79 10.97 7.57 0.40
C SER A 79 9.60 7.09 -0.08
N THR A 80 8.54 7.28 0.72
CA THR A 80 7.16 6.92 0.33
C THR A 80 6.68 7.72 -0.88
N ALA A 81 7.01 9.01 -0.95
CA ALA A 81 6.68 9.83 -2.12
C ALA A 81 7.35 9.31 -3.41
N SER A 82 8.58 8.81 -3.33
CA SER A 82 9.27 8.20 -4.47
C SER A 82 8.54 6.94 -4.95
N PHE A 83 8.11 6.05 -4.05
CA PHE A 83 7.30 4.87 -4.41
C PHE A 83 5.99 5.27 -5.11
N LEU A 84 5.29 6.28 -4.60
CA LEU A 84 3.99 6.71 -5.13
C LEU A 84 4.08 7.59 -6.37
N THR A 85 5.26 7.99 -6.82
CA THR A 85 5.41 8.89 -7.98
C THR A 85 6.34 8.36 -9.06
N GLY A 86 7.22 7.39 -8.72
CA GLY A 86 8.30 6.95 -9.57
C GLY A 86 9.39 8.01 -9.77
N LEU A 87 9.41 9.06 -8.96
CA LEU A 87 10.37 10.17 -9.05
C LEU A 87 11.38 10.13 -7.92
N ASN A 88 12.56 10.69 -8.16
CA ASN A 88 13.55 10.92 -7.10
C ASN A 88 13.09 12.02 -6.12
N ALA A 89 13.64 12.01 -4.91
CA ALA A 89 13.37 13.01 -3.87
C ALA A 89 13.50 14.46 -4.36
N SER A 90 14.58 14.72 -5.09
CA SER A 90 14.88 16.01 -5.70
C SER A 90 13.91 16.46 -6.79
N ARG A 91 13.04 15.57 -7.28
CA ARG A 91 12.05 15.82 -8.33
C ARG A 91 10.64 15.97 -7.79
N HIS A 92 10.21 15.13 -6.84
CA HIS A 92 8.89 15.25 -6.21
C HIS A 92 8.84 16.27 -5.06
N LYS A 93 9.98 16.81 -4.61
CA LYS A 93 10.09 17.97 -3.69
C LYS A 93 9.48 17.77 -2.30
N THR A 94 9.51 16.55 -1.74
CA THR A 94 9.01 16.25 -0.38
C THR A 94 10.14 15.99 0.63
N GLU A 95 11.28 16.64 0.43
CA GLU A 95 12.56 16.36 1.10
C GLU A 95 12.62 16.80 2.58
N THR A 96 11.68 17.63 3.04
CA THR A 96 11.67 18.17 4.41
C THR A 96 10.36 17.89 5.15
N ALA A 97 10.39 18.05 6.49
CA ALA A 97 9.21 17.93 7.35
C ALA A 97 8.10 18.97 7.07
N LYS A 98 8.39 20.04 6.30
CA LYS A 98 7.42 21.07 5.94
C LYS A 98 6.89 20.93 4.53
N THR A 99 7.63 20.26 3.64
CA THR A 99 7.24 20.08 2.24
C THR A 99 6.18 19.01 2.09
N LYS A 100 5.25 19.26 1.16
CA LYS A 100 4.14 18.39 0.75
C LYS A 100 4.21 18.15 -0.75
N LEU A 101 3.65 17.05 -1.22
CA LEU A 101 3.65 16.71 -2.64
C LEU A 101 2.98 17.84 -3.46
N PRO A 102 3.69 18.42 -4.46
CA PRO A 102 3.10 19.43 -5.34
C PRO A 102 1.95 18.87 -6.15
N GLY A 103 0.92 19.69 -6.41
CA GLY A 103 -0.25 19.27 -7.19
C GLY A 103 0.08 18.86 -8.64
N SER A 104 1.16 19.40 -9.20
CA SER A 104 1.64 19.08 -10.55
C SER A 104 2.28 17.70 -10.69
N VAL A 105 2.68 17.06 -9.58
CA VAL A 105 3.30 15.73 -9.61
C VAL A 105 2.21 14.66 -9.71
N THR A 106 2.26 13.86 -10.77
CA THR A 106 1.32 12.74 -10.97
C THR A 106 1.72 11.54 -10.10
N THR A 107 0.76 10.95 -9.40
CA THR A 107 0.96 9.76 -8.56
C THR A 107 0.63 8.46 -9.29
N LEU A 108 1.11 7.34 -8.77
CA LEU A 108 0.77 5.98 -9.19
C LEU A 108 -0.74 5.74 -9.09
N ALA A 109 -1.38 6.22 -8.00
CA ALA A 109 -2.83 6.11 -7.84
C ALA A 109 -3.59 6.86 -8.95
N GLU A 110 -3.18 8.09 -9.32
CA GLU A 110 -3.80 8.80 -10.44
C GLU A 110 -3.64 8.06 -11.77
N ARG A 111 -2.48 7.44 -12.00
CA ARG A 111 -2.22 6.66 -13.22
C ARG A 111 -3.09 5.40 -13.28
N LEU A 112 -3.20 4.68 -12.16
CA LEU A 112 -4.02 3.47 -12.06
C LEU A 112 -5.51 3.80 -12.15
N GLY A 113 -5.98 4.87 -11.50
CA GLY A 113 -7.36 5.35 -11.63
C GLY A 113 -7.73 5.66 -13.09
N LYS A 114 -6.85 6.33 -13.84
CA LYS A 114 -7.05 6.55 -15.29
C LYS A 114 -7.07 5.26 -16.12
N ALA A 115 -6.45 4.20 -15.61
CA ALA A 115 -6.45 2.88 -16.24
C ALA A 115 -7.61 1.97 -15.75
N GLY A 116 -8.60 2.52 -15.02
CA GLY A 116 -9.79 1.80 -14.58
C GLY A 116 -9.63 1.01 -13.28
N TRP A 117 -8.59 1.28 -12.49
CA TRP A 117 -8.42 0.68 -11.18
C TRP A 117 -9.14 1.50 -10.11
N THR A 118 -9.85 0.82 -9.20
CA THR A 118 -10.26 1.44 -7.94
C THR A 118 -9.08 1.44 -6.98
N THR A 119 -8.76 2.61 -6.44
CA THR A 119 -7.53 2.85 -5.68
C THR A 119 -7.82 3.14 -4.21
N ALA A 120 -7.19 2.40 -3.32
CA ALA A 120 -7.33 2.57 -1.88
C ALA A 120 -5.97 2.66 -1.16
N GLY A 121 -5.87 3.57 -0.20
CA GLY A 121 -4.68 3.76 0.63
C GLY A 121 -5.01 3.68 2.12
N PHE A 122 -4.25 2.87 2.86
CA PHE A 122 -4.39 2.67 4.31
C PHE A 122 -3.04 2.93 4.98
N VAL A 123 -2.98 3.91 5.88
CA VAL A 123 -1.71 4.42 6.41
C VAL A 123 -1.68 4.46 7.94
N ALA A 124 -0.62 3.91 8.53
CA ALA A 124 -0.35 3.96 9.97
C ALA A 124 0.67 5.04 10.37
N ASN A 125 1.35 5.67 9.41
CA ASN A 125 2.24 6.82 9.65
C ASN A 125 1.95 7.97 8.68
N GLY A 126 1.39 9.07 9.20
CA GLY A 126 1.02 10.24 8.40
C GLY A 126 2.18 10.90 7.64
N ASN A 127 3.44 10.67 8.03
CA ASN A 127 4.60 11.15 7.27
C ASN A 127 4.71 10.53 5.88
N GLY A 128 4.31 9.26 5.72
CA GLY A 128 4.15 8.59 4.42
C GLY A 128 2.72 8.64 3.90
N GLY A 129 1.89 9.50 4.49
CA GLY A 129 0.48 9.67 4.14
C GLY A 129 0.08 11.13 4.02
N SER A 130 -0.99 11.48 4.72
CA SER A 130 -1.70 12.73 4.46
C SER A 130 -0.98 13.99 4.93
N LEU A 131 -0.05 13.91 5.89
CA LEU A 131 0.80 15.05 6.29
C LEU A 131 1.67 15.54 5.12
N ALA A 132 2.01 14.64 4.20
CA ALA A 132 2.82 14.91 3.01
C ALA A 132 1.99 15.07 1.72
N ARG A 133 0.65 15.10 1.82
CA ARG A 133 -0.28 15.15 0.68
C ARG A 133 -0.20 13.92 -0.25
N LEU A 134 0.19 12.77 0.29
CA LEU A 134 0.36 11.53 -0.48
C LEU A 134 -0.95 10.77 -0.75
N GLN A 135 -2.08 11.23 -0.21
CA GLN A 135 -3.41 10.74 -0.56
C GLN A 135 -3.86 11.11 -1.98
N LYS A 136 -3.08 11.92 -2.71
CA LYS A 136 -3.42 12.41 -4.04
C LYS A 136 -3.64 11.24 -5.01
N GLY A 137 -4.84 11.19 -5.60
CA GLY A 137 -5.22 10.21 -6.62
C GLY A 137 -5.91 8.95 -6.13
N PHE A 138 -5.98 8.74 -4.81
CA PHE A 138 -6.71 7.60 -4.25
C PHE A 138 -8.21 7.90 -4.19
N ASP A 139 -9.04 6.94 -4.61
CA ASP A 139 -10.50 7.01 -4.45
C ASP A 139 -10.89 6.91 -2.97
N VAL A 140 -10.21 6.02 -2.24
CA VAL A 140 -10.36 5.86 -0.79
C VAL A 140 -9.01 6.04 -0.11
N PHE A 141 -8.93 6.93 0.87
CA PHE A 141 -7.73 7.08 1.69
C PHE A 141 -8.09 7.12 3.17
N ARG A 142 -7.48 6.23 3.96
CA ARG A 142 -7.69 6.09 5.39
C ARG A 142 -6.37 6.32 6.11
N ASP A 143 -6.27 7.51 6.71
CA ASP A 143 -5.14 7.93 7.53
C ASP A 143 -5.65 8.33 8.94
N PRO A 144 -5.82 7.35 9.84
CA PRO A 144 -6.20 7.60 11.23
C PRO A 144 -5.16 8.41 12.03
N THR A 145 -3.98 8.71 11.48
CA THR A 145 -2.99 9.50 12.23
C THR A 145 -3.40 10.97 12.38
N ASN A 146 -4.31 11.47 11.53
CA ASN A 146 -4.79 12.86 11.53
C ASN A 146 -6.07 13.12 12.32
N THR A 147 -6.84 12.09 12.67
CA THR A 147 -8.20 12.24 13.25
C THR A 147 -8.32 11.75 14.68
N TYR A 148 -7.29 11.11 15.24
CA TYR A 148 -7.34 10.57 16.60
C TYR A 148 -6.94 11.64 17.62
N THR A 149 -7.94 12.37 18.09
CA THR A 149 -7.82 13.25 19.26
C THR A 149 -7.23 12.49 20.46
N LYS A 150 -6.44 13.19 21.29
CA LYS A 150 -5.75 12.65 22.49
C LYS A 150 -6.63 11.75 23.39
N LYS A 151 -7.96 11.92 23.37
CA LYS A 151 -8.95 11.21 24.21
C LYS A 151 -9.40 9.83 23.70
N LYS A 152 -9.14 9.44 22.44
CA LYS A 152 -9.52 8.12 21.88
C LYS A 152 -8.32 7.25 21.49
N ARG A 153 -7.20 7.38 22.22
CA ARG A 153 -6.07 6.43 22.19
C ARG A 153 -6.49 5.10 22.83
N GLY A 154 -7.35 4.35 22.17
CA GLY A 154 -7.81 3.04 22.61
C GLY A 154 -7.57 2.05 21.49
N LYS A 155 -6.61 1.13 21.70
CA LYS A 155 -6.09 0.07 20.80
C LYS A 155 -4.80 0.37 20.00
N THR A 156 -4.02 1.40 20.35
CA THR A 156 -2.74 1.70 19.69
C THR A 156 -1.55 1.44 20.62
N TYR A 157 -0.56 0.68 20.14
CA TYR A 157 0.79 0.81 20.68
C TYR A 157 1.25 2.23 20.29
N ASN A 158 1.28 3.12 21.28
CA ASN A 158 1.95 4.40 21.19
C ASN A 158 1.39 5.48 20.22
N ASN A 159 0.07 5.68 20.15
CA ASN A 159 -0.64 6.63 19.26
C ASN A 159 -0.80 6.22 17.80
N LEU A 160 0.07 5.37 17.26
CA LEU A 160 -0.03 4.98 15.86
C LEU A 160 -0.87 3.70 15.71
N PRO A 161 -1.64 3.56 14.63
CA PRO A 161 -2.37 2.32 14.34
C PRO A 161 -1.40 1.14 14.24
N THR A 162 -1.75 0.02 14.85
CA THR A 162 -0.99 -1.23 14.67
C THR A 162 -1.19 -1.76 13.27
N GLY A 163 -0.23 -2.56 12.78
CA GLY A 163 -0.37 -3.27 11.52
C GLY A 163 -1.58 -4.21 11.53
N GLU A 164 -1.84 -4.87 12.66
CA GLU A 164 -3.04 -5.71 12.86
C GLU A 164 -4.34 -4.92 12.63
N PHE A 165 -4.46 -3.74 13.23
CA PHE A 165 -5.62 -2.87 13.01
C PHE A 165 -5.74 -2.45 11.55
N LEU A 166 -4.63 -2.02 10.93
CA LEU A 166 -4.64 -1.51 9.56
C LEU A 166 -4.98 -2.61 8.54
N VAL A 167 -4.43 -3.81 8.72
CA VAL A 167 -4.75 -5.01 7.92
C VAL A 167 -6.23 -5.34 8.05
N SER A 168 -6.78 -5.43 9.27
CA SER A 168 -8.21 -5.72 9.45
C SER A 168 -9.11 -4.71 8.72
N ARG A 169 -8.79 -3.41 8.82
CA ARG A 169 -9.57 -2.36 8.12
C ARG A 169 -9.43 -2.42 6.61
N THR A 170 -8.28 -2.87 6.12
CA THR A 170 -8.04 -3.04 4.68
C THR A 170 -8.86 -4.21 4.15
N LEU A 171 -8.86 -5.35 4.85
CA LEU A 171 -9.65 -6.53 4.49
C LEU A 171 -11.15 -6.25 4.55
N GLU A 172 -11.64 -5.60 5.62
CA GLU A 172 -13.04 -5.16 5.73
C GLU A 172 -13.47 -4.31 4.52
N TRP A 173 -12.61 -3.42 4.04
CA TRP A 173 -12.90 -2.60 2.86
C TRP A 173 -12.88 -3.41 1.56
N ILE A 174 -11.92 -4.33 1.39
CA ILE A 174 -11.83 -5.20 0.22
C ILE A 174 -13.09 -6.08 0.10
N ASP A 175 -13.56 -6.65 1.21
CA ASP A 175 -14.73 -7.53 1.28
C ASP A 175 -16.04 -6.79 0.95
N GLN A 176 -16.10 -5.48 1.22
CA GLN A 176 -17.25 -4.61 0.95
C GLN A 176 -17.21 -3.95 -0.43
N ASN A 177 -16.15 -4.17 -1.20
CA ASN A 177 -15.94 -3.55 -2.50
C ASN A 177 -16.07 -4.61 -3.61
N ASP A 178 -16.79 -4.29 -4.67
CA ASP A 178 -17.08 -5.18 -5.81
C ASP A 178 -16.27 -4.85 -7.08
N ALA A 179 -15.36 -3.87 -7.02
CA ALA A 179 -14.57 -3.45 -8.17
C ALA A 179 -13.68 -4.59 -8.69
N LYS A 180 -13.70 -4.78 -10.01
CA LYS A 180 -12.93 -5.83 -10.70
C LYS A 180 -11.42 -5.62 -10.69
N LYS A 181 -10.95 -4.37 -10.56
CA LYS A 181 -9.53 -4.00 -10.48
C LYS A 181 -9.28 -3.16 -9.24
N LEU A 182 -8.48 -3.67 -8.32
CA LEU A 182 -8.12 -3.00 -7.07
C LEU A 182 -6.64 -2.69 -6.99
N PHE A 183 -6.31 -1.45 -6.67
CA PHE A 183 -4.97 -1.09 -6.20
C PHE A 183 -5.05 -0.73 -4.73
N VAL A 184 -4.32 -1.46 -3.89
CA VAL A 184 -4.31 -1.29 -2.44
C VAL A 184 -2.91 -0.92 -1.99
N PHE A 185 -2.75 0.31 -1.52
CA PHE A 185 -1.55 0.80 -0.86
C PHE A 185 -1.70 0.65 0.66
N MET A 186 -0.76 -0.04 1.30
CA MET A 186 -0.70 -0.17 2.75
C MET A 186 0.63 0.34 3.28
N PHE A 187 0.59 1.19 4.29
CA PHE A 187 1.79 1.66 4.97
C PHE A 187 1.76 1.32 6.46
N LEU A 188 2.48 0.24 6.81
CA LEU A 188 2.61 -0.31 8.16
C LEU A 188 3.74 0.40 8.92
N VAL A 189 3.70 0.38 10.26
CA VAL A 189 4.62 1.19 11.10
C VAL A 189 5.17 0.44 12.31
N ASP A 190 4.80 -0.82 12.54
CA ASP A 190 5.10 -1.55 13.78
C ASP A 190 6.59 -1.62 14.17
N PRO A 191 7.56 -1.68 13.23
CA PRO A 191 8.99 -1.64 13.56
C PRO A 191 9.55 -0.25 13.84
N HIS A 192 8.79 0.82 13.59
CA HIS A 192 9.23 2.21 13.79
C HIS A 192 9.06 2.64 15.26
N ASP A 193 9.84 3.63 15.71
CA ASP A 193 9.67 4.24 17.03
C ASP A 193 8.28 4.88 17.20
N PRO A 194 7.69 4.86 18.40
CA PRO A 194 8.12 4.18 19.62
C PRO A 194 7.92 2.67 19.59
N TYR A 195 8.94 1.94 20.05
CA TYR A 195 8.97 0.48 20.03
C TYR A 195 8.01 -0.11 21.07
N GLY A 196 6.98 -0.80 20.61
CA GLY A 196 6.01 -1.47 21.47
C GLY A 196 5.41 -2.68 20.76
N ALA A 197 5.98 -3.85 21.01
CA ALA A 197 5.46 -5.08 20.43
C ALA A 197 4.26 -5.61 21.24
N PRO A 198 3.31 -6.32 20.59
CA PRO A 198 2.32 -7.11 21.27
C PRO A 198 2.92 -8.02 22.36
N LYS A 199 2.30 -8.09 23.56
CA LYS A 199 2.77 -8.95 24.67
C LYS A 199 3.05 -10.40 24.24
N ARG A 200 2.27 -10.93 23.31
CA ARG A 200 2.50 -12.27 22.73
C ARG A 200 3.88 -12.39 22.07
N LEU A 201 4.29 -11.37 21.31
CA LEU A 201 5.58 -11.33 20.62
C LEU A 201 6.71 -11.01 21.60
N GLU A 202 6.47 -10.11 22.58
CA GLU A 202 7.45 -9.89 23.66
C GLU A 202 7.75 -11.20 24.39
N LYS A 203 6.72 -11.96 24.79
CA LYS A 203 6.90 -13.27 25.43
C LYS A 203 7.62 -14.26 24.52
N GLN A 204 7.24 -14.34 23.24
CA GLN A 204 7.87 -15.24 22.27
C GLN A 204 9.37 -14.97 22.11
N PHE A 205 9.76 -13.70 22.07
CA PHE A 205 11.11 -13.30 21.68
C PHE A 205 12.02 -12.94 22.85
N LEU A 206 11.46 -12.63 24.02
CA LEU A 206 12.20 -12.29 25.23
C LEU A 206 12.12 -13.39 26.30
N GLY A 207 11.21 -14.36 26.17
CA GLY A 207 11.03 -15.43 27.14
C GLY A 207 10.75 -14.88 28.54
N ASP A 208 11.53 -15.35 29.52
CA ASP A 208 11.44 -14.95 30.93
C ASP A 208 12.33 -13.75 31.29
N TYR A 209 12.77 -12.93 30.31
CA TYR A 209 13.56 -11.74 30.58
C TYR A 209 12.84 -10.79 31.56
N LYS A 210 13.45 -10.57 32.73
CA LYS A 210 12.91 -9.72 33.82
C LYS A 210 13.53 -8.32 33.86
N GLY A 211 14.50 -8.04 32.99
CA GLY A 211 15.20 -6.76 32.97
C GLY A 211 14.32 -5.62 32.43
N LYS A 212 14.77 -4.38 32.61
CA LYS A 212 14.10 -3.21 32.03
C LYS A 212 14.31 -3.20 30.52
N LEU A 213 13.22 -3.20 29.75
CA LEU A 213 13.29 -2.97 28.31
C LEU A 213 13.55 -1.49 28.03
N ARG A 214 14.67 -1.19 27.36
CA ARG A 214 14.93 0.14 26.82
C ARG A 214 14.27 0.22 25.44
N ARG A 215 13.24 1.06 25.34
CA ARG A 215 12.49 1.34 24.11
C ARG A 215 12.90 2.71 23.59
N MET A 216 14.17 2.86 23.24
CA MET A 216 14.72 4.11 22.70
C MET A 216 15.22 3.85 21.29
N PRO A 217 15.12 4.83 20.37
CA PRO A 217 15.86 4.81 19.12
C PRO A 217 17.33 4.52 19.40
N LEU A 218 17.95 3.67 18.56
CA LEU A 218 19.40 3.45 18.58
C LEU A 218 20.14 4.77 18.27
#